data_AF-A0A1V9ZUW5-F1
#
_entry.id   AF-A0A1V9ZUW5-F1
#
_cell.length_a   1.000
_cell.length_b   1.000
_cell.length_c   1.000
_cell.angle_alpha   90.00
_cell.angle_beta   90.00
_cell.angle_gamma   90.00
#
_symmetry.space_group_name_H-M   'P 1'
#
loop_
_entity.id
_entity.type
_entity.pdbx_description
1 polymer ?
#
loop_
_entity_poly.entity_id
_entity_poly.type
_entity_poly.pdbx_seq_one_letter_code
_entity_poly.pdbx_strand_id
1 'polypeptide(L)'
;MLAKATSPSRRNVFFLLVLILVVGSVILYLKVFYRPSYQRVELLNNRISSVWTKQDFECIEWQATTGCVPHGKPSYTLPCNASITEGMSGYCQIRNISTGHVYQSMFTWCNSINIAAKFTCNDALAFSNYPIQAANYVHKDPVSKFQYPRGIVFSVYERAIPGVVAIIQLLRSYNCTLPVELFYDPSEFNLSTSLAVQKLIQTDENKIVLRTIDDLSYIKFRTKPYALYYSHFQQVLFLDCDNIPLRDPTYLFDLLNASTTAVFWPDYWQPSYTEFNVHQTSLLWEYLDMSFVDGFEQESGQLLVDRNSSRAALNKLMFYTQGPKDASNFLESKLLVYGDKDLFRLAWTNTSTPYHYIEEPPAFAGVYRWWLTRFCGLTMVQFDHHGDMVFLHRNMIKLNGDSTQKPELLHIARFNTSTHNVTEQYKVECKGRQLGGKLCWGFKYPFVPYQVTPIDNFHPIHIAEAKVISFAIKAGEVDHLQKTNPVEIPTNWLWFQCGLSFGILIIFGLLLWRRKWYR
;
A
#
# COMPACT_ATOMS: atom_id res chain seq x y z
N MET A 1 37.80 47.44 46.08
CA MET A 1 36.35 47.19 46.22
C MET A 1 35.98 46.05 45.28
N LEU A 2 35.81 44.83 45.82
CA LEU A 2 35.36 43.65 45.08
C LEU A 2 33.93 43.35 45.54
N ALA A 3 32.95 43.42 44.65
CA ALA A 3 31.58 43.02 44.92
C ALA A 3 31.42 41.50 44.71
N LYS A 4 31.00 40.79 45.76
CA LYS A 4 30.62 39.37 45.71
C LYS A 4 29.21 39.24 45.14
N ALA A 5 29.06 38.53 44.02
CA ALA A 5 27.77 38.08 43.51
C ALA A 5 27.24 36.90 44.33
N THR A 6 26.03 37.02 44.86
CA THR A 6 25.31 35.98 45.60
C THR A 6 24.59 35.02 44.64
N SER A 7 24.74 33.71 44.83
CA SER A 7 24.07 32.69 44.02
C SER A 7 22.58 32.55 44.38
N PRO A 8 21.70 32.12 43.44
CA PRO A 8 20.27 31.99 43.71
C PRO A 8 20.01 30.76 44.59
N SER A 9 19.08 30.89 45.56
CA SER A 9 18.67 29.78 46.42
C SER A 9 18.03 28.65 45.60
N ARG A 10 18.26 27.38 46.01
CA ARG A 10 17.73 26.16 45.37
C ARG A 10 16.21 26.18 45.14
N ARG A 11 15.45 26.95 45.93
CA ARG A 11 14.00 27.11 45.78
C ARG A 11 13.61 27.85 44.50
N ASN A 12 14.40 28.85 44.09
CA ASN A 12 14.13 29.65 42.89
C ASN A 12 14.42 28.87 41.60
N VAL A 13 15.41 27.97 41.63
CA VAL A 13 15.72 27.09 40.48
C VAL A 13 14.62 26.04 40.27
N PHE A 14 14.04 25.51 41.34
CA PHE A 14 12.96 24.52 41.27
C PHE A 14 11.67 25.13 40.70
N PHE A 15 11.29 26.34 41.12
CA PHE A 15 10.12 27.04 40.57
C PHE A 15 10.30 27.39 39.09
N LEU A 16 11.51 27.76 38.66
CA LEU A 16 11.79 28.04 37.24
C LEU A 16 11.65 26.79 36.37
N LEU A 17 12.13 25.64 36.85
CA LEU A 17 12.02 24.35 36.15
C LEU A 17 10.57 23.87 36.03
N VAL A 18 9.76 24.02 37.09
CA VAL A 18 8.33 23.68 37.05
C VAL A 18 7.58 24.62 36.10
N LEU A 19 7.89 25.92 36.09
CA LEU A 19 7.27 26.87 35.17
C LEU A 19 7.63 26.56 33.71
N ILE A 20 8.88 26.18 33.42
CA ILE A 20 9.31 25.77 32.07
C ILE A 20 8.61 24.47 31.64
N LEU A 21 8.41 23.52 32.56
CA LEU A 21 7.68 22.28 32.26
C LEU A 21 6.19 22.53 32.02
N VAL A 22 5.54 23.39 32.81
CA VAL A 22 4.12 23.74 32.66
C VAL A 22 3.89 24.58 31.39
N VAL A 23 4.74 25.58 31.14
CA VAL A 23 4.65 26.40 29.91
C VAL A 23 5.00 25.56 28.68
N GLY A 24 5.99 24.67 28.77
CA GLY A 24 6.35 23.74 27.70
C GLY A 24 5.23 22.74 27.39
N SER A 25 4.52 22.25 28.40
CA SER A 25 3.36 21.37 28.21
C SER A 25 2.13 22.11 27.72
N VAL A 26 1.91 23.37 28.12
CA VAL A 26 0.84 24.22 27.55
C VAL A 26 1.14 24.62 26.10
N ILE A 27 2.40 24.87 25.72
CA ILE A 27 2.78 25.14 24.33
C ILE A 27 2.69 23.86 23.46
N LEU A 28 3.01 22.69 24.02
CA LEU A 28 2.72 21.41 23.35
C LEU A 28 1.22 21.18 23.21
N TYR A 29 0.43 21.46 24.25
CA TYR A 29 -1.03 21.34 24.23
C TYR A 29 -1.65 22.28 23.18
N LEU A 30 -1.16 23.53 23.08
CA LEU A 30 -1.65 24.50 22.10
C LEU A 30 -1.23 24.17 20.66
N LYS A 31 -0.11 23.47 20.44
CA LYS A 31 0.27 22.96 19.11
C LYS A 31 -0.59 21.79 18.63
N VAL A 32 -1.19 21.03 19.55
CA VAL A 32 -2.04 19.86 19.22
C VAL A 32 -3.46 20.28 18.81
N PHE A 33 -3.92 21.49 19.11
CA PHE A 33 -5.27 21.98 18.78
C PHE A 33 -5.36 22.84 17.50
N TYR A 34 -4.51 22.64 16.50
CA TYR A 34 -4.71 23.30 15.20
C TYR A 34 -5.94 22.70 14.51
N ARG A 35 -7.03 23.46 14.56
CA ARG A 35 -8.39 23.03 14.19
C ARG A 35 -8.53 22.78 12.68
N PRO A 36 -9.16 21.66 12.25
CA PRO A 36 -9.48 21.36 10.85
C PRO A 36 -10.29 22.43 10.11
N SER A 37 -10.97 23.32 10.84
CA SER A 37 -11.81 24.38 10.28
C SER A 37 -11.00 25.45 9.54
N TYR A 38 -9.75 25.70 9.93
CA TYR A 38 -8.94 26.78 9.33
C TYR A 38 -8.42 26.38 7.94
N GLN A 39 -7.87 25.17 7.81
CA GLN A 39 -7.32 24.64 6.55
C GLN A 39 -8.40 24.48 5.46
N ARG A 40 -9.64 24.16 5.85
CA ARG A 40 -10.79 24.07 4.91
C ARG A 40 -11.18 25.44 4.32
N VAL A 41 -11.16 26.51 5.13
CA VAL A 41 -11.59 27.84 4.68
C VAL A 41 -10.61 28.44 3.66
N GLU A 42 -9.32 28.15 3.76
CA GLU A 42 -8.31 28.64 2.81
C GLU A 42 -8.29 27.87 1.49
N LEU A 43 -8.46 26.53 1.52
CA LEU A 43 -8.68 25.73 0.31
C LEU A 43 -9.88 26.25 -0.52
N LEU A 44 -10.92 26.75 0.16
CA LEU A 44 -12.10 27.30 -0.50
C LEU A 44 -11.85 28.67 -1.15
N ASN A 45 -11.03 29.54 -0.55
CA ASN A 45 -10.81 30.90 -1.05
C ASN A 45 -9.82 30.98 -2.23
N ASN A 46 -8.89 30.03 -2.35
CA ASN A 46 -7.92 29.96 -3.45
C ASN A 46 -8.25 28.86 -4.47
N ARG A 47 -9.48 28.33 -4.44
CA ARG A 47 -9.87 27.20 -5.27
C ARG A 47 -9.96 27.58 -6.75
N ILE A 48 -9.18 26.89 -7.57
CA ILE A 48 -9.33 26.96 -9.02
C ILE A 48 -10.54 26.10 -9.40
N SER A 49 -11.52 26.70 -10.07
CA SER A 49 -12.82 26.07 -10.36
C SER A 49 -12.93 25.49 -11.76
N SER A 50 -11.95 25.73 -12.64
CA SER A 50 -11.93 25.25 -14.02
C SER A 50 -10.54 24.73 -14.40
N VAL A 51 -10.50 23.75 -15.31
CA VAL A 51 -9.25 23.24 -15.86
C VAL A 51 -8.59 24.35 -16.69
N TRP A 52 -7.33 24.65 -16.39
CA TRP A 52 -6.53 25.63 -17.13
C TRP A 52 -5.65 24.95 -18.17
N THR A 53 -5.43 25.65 -19.28
CA THR A 53 -4.43 25.26 -20.29
C THR A 53 -3.08 25.91 -19.99
N LYS A 54 -2.04 25.53 -20.74
CA LYS A 54 -0.73 26.22 -20.67
C LYS A 54 -0.82 27.68 -21.09
N GLN A 55 -1.82 28.05 -21.90
CA GLN A 55 -2.05 29.42 -22.37
C GLN A 55 -2.73 30.28 -21.29
N ASP A 56 -3.50 29.65 -20.40
CA ASP A 56 -4.15 30.35 -19.28
C ASP A 56 -3.23 30.47 -18.06
N PHE A 57 -2.17 29.69 -17.98
CA PHE A 57 -1.35 29.53 -16.79
C PHE A 57 -0.02 30.28 -16.88
N GLU A 58 0.24 31.12 -15.89
CA GLU A 58 1.56 31.71 -15.63
C GLU A 58 1.99 31.32 -14.22
N CYS A 59 3.20 30.76 -14.08
CA CYS A 59 3.83 30.66 -12.77
C CYS A 59 4.60 31.95 -12.48
N ILE A 60 4.35 32.57 -11.33
CA ILE A 60 5.03 33.79 -10.91
C ILE A 60 6.31 33.42 -10.16
N GLU A 61 6.15 32.80 -8.99
CA GLU A 61 7.25 32.42 -8.10
C GLU A 61 6.78 31.44 -7.02
N TRP A 62 7.73 30.87 -6.30
CA TRP A 62 7.47 30.25 -5.00
C TRP A 62 7.79 31.25 -3.88
N GLN A 63 6.83 31.50 -3.00
CA GLN A 63 7.00 32.40 -1.85
C GLN A 63 7.31 31.58 -0.60
N ALA A 64 8.53 31.70 -0.08
CA ALA A 64 8.92 31.10 1.20
C ALA A 64 8.28 31.86 2.36
N THR A 65 7.92 31.13 3.41
CA THR A 65 7.37 31.68 4.65
C THR A 65 8.12 31.20 5.88
N THR A 66 8.14 32.02 6.93
CA THR A 66 8.79 31.66 8.20
C THR A 66 7.91 30.78 9.09
N GLY A 67 8.53 30.00 9.97
CA GLY A 67 7.82 29.33 11.07
C GLY A 67 7.22 27.97 10.72
N CYS A 68 7.65 27.36 9.61
CA CYS A 68 7.16 26.06 9.13
C CYS A 68 5.67 26.02 8.81
N VAL A 69 5.07 27.17 8.54
CA VAL A 69 3.65 27.28 8.19
C VAL A 69 3.51 28.05 6.86
N PRO A 70 2.67 27.60 5.93
CA PRO A 70 2.55 28.22 4.60
C PRO A 70 2.05 29.67 4.64
N HIS A 71 1.34 30.07 5.70
CA HIS A 71 0.84 31.44 5.89
C HIS A 71 1.70 32.27 6.85
N GLY A 72 2.93 31.83 7.09
CA GLY A 72 3.89 32.57 7.91
C GLY A 72 4.29 33.89 7.26
N LYS A 73 5.10 34.69 7.94
CA LYS A 73 5.63 35.91 7.35
C LYS A 73 6.43 35.56 6.08
N PRO A 74 6.19 36.24 4.94
CA PRO A 74 7.01 36.11 3.74
C PRO A 74 8.50 36.31 4.07
N SER A 75 9.35 35.50 3.46
CA SER A 75 10.79 35.49 3.72
C SER A 75 11.60 35.83 2.47
N TYR A 76 11.69 34.90 1.52
CA TYR A 76 12.35 35.07 0.23
C TYR A 76 11.52 34.38 -0.85
N THR A 77 11.83 34.63 -2.12
CA THR A 77 11.16 33.98 -3.25
C THR A 77 12.13 33.13 -4.04
N LEU A 78 11.61 32.10 -4.70
CA LEU A 78 12.35 31.24 -5.61
C LEU A 78 11.69 31.23 -6.99
N PRO A 79 12.48 31.11 -8.08
CA PRO A 79 11.92 30.98 -9.42
C PRO A 79 11.12 29.68 -9.57
N CYS A 80 10.19 29.65 -10.52
CA CYS A 80 9.26 28.54 -10.70
C CYS A 80 9.88 27.16 -10.97
N ASN A 81 11.12 27.12 -11.47
CA ASN A 81 11.88 25.89 -11.70
C ASN A 81 12.73 25.45 -10.49
N ALA A 82 12.75 26.22 -9.41
CA ALA A 82 13.48 25.87 -8.21
C ALA A 82 12.86 24.64 -7.55
N SER A 83 13.72 23.73 -7.08
CA SER A 83 13.29 22.54 -6.36
C SER A 83 12.82 22.92 -4.96
N ILE A 84 11.62 22.47 -4.62
CA ILE A 84 11.04 22.54 -3.28
C ILE A 84 11.18 21.16 -2.64
N THR A 85 11.80 21.11 -1.46
CA THR A 85 12.17 19.89 -0.74
C THR A 85 11.61 19.89 0.69
N GLU A 86 11.67 18.75 1.35
CA GLU A 86 11.39 18.64 2.78
C GLU A 86 12.21 19.68 3.58
N GLY A 87 11.61 20.19 4.65
CA GLY A 87 12.13 21.30 5.47
C GLY A 87 11.72 22.71 5.01
N MET A 88 11.15 22.86 3.82
CA MET A 88 10.72 24.17 3.28
C MET A 88 9.24 24.44 3.57
N SER A 89 8.90 25.69 3.91
CA SER A 89 7.51 26.16 4.01
C SER A 89 7.23 27.36 3.12
N GLY A 90 6.06 27.38 2.49
CA GLY A 90 5.67 28.42 1.55
C GLY A 90 4.49 28.02 0.67
N TYR A 91 4.35 28.67 -0.48
CA TYR A 91 3.34 28.36 -1.49
C TYR A 91 3.77 28.87 -2.87
N CYS A 92 3.21 28.27 -3.92
CA CYS A 92 3.35 28.74 -5.29
C CYS A 92 2.34 29.85 -5.58
N GLN A 93 2.81 30.96 -6.15
CA GLN A 93 1.96 31.99 -6.73
C GLN A 93 1.82 31.74 -8.22
N ILE A 94 0.57 31.61 -8.68
CA ILE A 94 0.24 31.35 -10.06
C ILE A 94 -0.82 32.34 -10.53
N ARG A 95 -0.74 32.77 -11.79
CA ARG A 95 -1.67 33.72 -12.37
C ARG A 95 -2.45 33.05 -13.50
N ASN A 96 -3.74 33.33 -13.53
CA ASN A 96 -4.55 33.08 -14.71
C ASN A 96 -4.36 34.26 -15.68
N ILE A 97 -3.75 34.02 -16.84
CA ILE A 97 -3.37 35.06 -17.81
C ILE A 97 -4.60 35.77 -18.36
N SER A 98 -5.69 35.04 -18.65
CA SER A 98 -6.89 35.61 -19.28
C SER A 98 -7.69 36.52 -18.34
N THR A 99 -7.68 36.25 -17.04
CA THR A 99 -8.38 37.05 -16.02
C THR A 99 -7.47 38.01 -15.26
N GLY A 100 -6.16 37.81 -15.29
CA GLY A 100 -5.16 38.53 -14.49
C GLY A 100 -5.17 38.15 -13.00
N HIS A 101 -6.05 37.26 -12.54
CA HIS A 101 -6.18 36.91 -11.13
C HIS A 101 -5.01 36.02 -10.66
N VAL A 102 -4.50 36.31 -9.46
CA VAL A 102 -3.40 35.56 -8.83
C VAL A 102 -3.96 34.64 -7.77
N TYR A 103 -3.55 33.38 -7.82
CA TYR A 103 -3.93 32.31 -6.91
C TYR A 103 -2.68 31.81 -6.18
N GLN A 104 -2.93 31.20 -5.02
CA GLN A 104 -1.92 30.51 -4.24
C GLN A 104 -2.25 29.01 -4.25
N SER A 105 -1.26 28.17 -4.50
CA SER A 105 -1.41 26.72 -4.51
C SER A 105 -0.12 26.04 -4.03
N MET A 106 -0.18 24.74 -3.79
CA MET A 106 0.90 23.90 -3.30
C MET A 106 1.44 24.43 -1.96
N PHE A 107 0.53 24.64 -1.01
CA PHE A 107 0.84 25.11 0.33
C PHE A 107 1.69 24.08 1.07
N THR A 108 2.90 24.46 1.44
CA THR A 108 3.84 23.61 2.14
C THR A 108 4.15 24.07 3.54
N TRP A 109 4.07 23.12 4.45
CA TRP A 109 4.69 23.08 5.75
C TRP A 109 6.06 22.40 5.61
N CYS A 110 6.93 22.57 6.61
CA CYS A 110 8.27 21.96 6.59
C CYS A 110 8.24 20.42 6.43
N ASN A 111 7.14 19.75 6.77
CA ASN A 111 6.99 18.29 6.63
C ASN A 111 5.93 17.89 5.59
N SER A 112 5.46 18.77 4.71
CA SER A 112 4.37 18.44 3.77
C SER A 112 4.73 17.39 2.72
N ILE A 113 6.03 17.23 2.45
CA ILE A 113 6.54 16.34 1.40
C ILE A 113 7.55 15.37 1.96
N ASN A 114 7.54 14.16 1.39
CA ASN A 114 8.52 13.13 1.71
C ASN A 114 9.94 13.61 1.37
N ILE A 115 10.94 13.24 2.19
CA ILE A 115 12.35 13.62 2.01
C ILE A 115 12.94 13.21 0.64
N ALA A 116 12.43 12.13 0.04
CA ALA A 116 12.85 11.69 -1.29
C ALA A 116 12.12 12.41 -2.44
N ALA A 117 11.01 13.11 -2.15
CA ALA A 117 10.21 13.81 -3.13
C ALA A 117 10.72 15.23 -3.37
N LYS A 118 10.55 15.69 -4.62
CA LYS A 118 10.87 17.05 -5.04
C LYS A 118 9.82 17.54 -6.02
N PHE A 119 9.37 18.77 -5.86
CA PHE A 119 8.48 19.41 -6.82
C PHE A 119 8.92 20.84 -7.11
N THR A 120 8.34 21.45 -8.13
CA THR A 120 8.60 22.84 -8.52
C THR A 120 7.26 23.54 -8.73
N CYS A 121 7.21 24.88 -8.72
CA CYS A 121 5.95 25.57 -9.02
C CYS A 121 5.49 25.42 -10.48
N ASN A 122 6.34 24.92 -11.37
CA ASN A 122 5.90 24.48 -12.69
C ASN A 122 4.93 23.29 -12.64
N ASP A 123 4.95 22.51 -11.55
CA ASP A 123 3.99 21.43 -11.34
C ASP A 123 2.58 21.95 -11.00
N ALA A 124 2.44 23.24 -10.64
CA ALA A 124 1.18 23.81 -10.14
C ALA A 124 0.02 23.76 -11.13
N LEU A 125 0.29 23.77 -12.44
CA LEU A 125 -0.76 23.59 -13.46
C LEU A 125 -1.39 22.18 -13.38
N ALA A 126 -0.55 21.15 -13.40
CA ALA A 126 -1.01 19.77 -13.28
C ALA A 126 -1.64 19.52 -11.90
N PHE A 127 -1.05 20.13 -10.85
CA PHE A 127 -1.54 20.08 -9.49
C PHE A 127 -2.97 20.62 -9.37
N SER A 128 -3.20 21.85 -9.85
CA SER A 128 -4.49 22.55 -9.74
C SER A 128 -5.58 21.92 -10.61
N ASN A 129 -5.21 21.37 -11.76
CA ASN A 129 -6.16 20.71 -12.66
C ASN A 129 -6.62 19.34 -12.14
N TYR A 130 -5.78 18.65 -11.35
CA TYR A 130 -6.03 17.28 -10.94
C TYR A 130 -7.37 17.06 -10.21
N PRO A 131 -7.74 17.81 -9.15
CA PRO A 131 -9.01 17.55 -8.46
C PRO A 131 -10.23 17.74 -9.35
N ILE A 132 -10.17 18.70 -10.28
CA ILE A 132 -11.25 18.97 -11.25
C ILE A 132 -11.36 17.82 -12.27
N GLN A 133 -10.22 17.33 -12.77
CA GLN A 133 -10.18 16.17 -13.66
C GLN A 133 -10.66 14.92 -12.93
N ALA A 134 -10.24 14.71 -11.68
CA ALA A 134 -10.66 13.59 -10.84
C ALA A 134 -12.16 13.59 -10.58
N ALA A 135 -12.75 14.78 -10.33
CA ALA A 135 -14.17 14.93 -10.06
C ALA A 135 -15.05 14.60 -11.28
N ASN A 136 -14.55 14.90 -12.49
CA ASN A 136 -15.27 14.66 -13.74
C ASN A 136 -14.92 13.33 -14.41
N TYR A 137 -13.99 12.57 -13.84
CA TYR A 137 -13.55 11.31 -14.43
C TYR A 137 -14.63 10.24 -14.30
N VAL A 138 -14.98 9.66 -15.44
CA VAL A 138 -15.77 8.43 -15.55
C VAL A 138 -14.90 7.42 -16.27
N HIS A 139 -14.68 6.27 -15.64
CA HIS A 139 -13.89 5.23 -16.26
C HIS A 139 -14.60 4.71 -17.51
N LYS A 140 -13.85 4.52 -18.59
CA LYS A 140 -14.40 4.27 -19.93
C LYS A 140 -15.30 3.03 -19.95
N ASP A 141 -14.82 1.96 -19.34
CA ASP A 141 -15.57 0.72 -19.23
C ASP A 141 -16.47 0.81 -18.00
N PRO A 142 -17.80 0.79 -18.15
CA PRO A 142 -18.66 0.81 -16.98
C PRO A 142 -18.39 -0.44 -16.13
N VAL A 143 -18.55 -0.32 -14.81
CA VAL A 143 -18.66 -1.48 -13.92
C VAL A 143 -19.82 -2.34 -14.44
N SER A 144 -19.49 -3.40 -15.19
CA SER A 144 -20.42 -4.08 -16.10
C SER A 144 -20.86 -5.46 -15.58
N LYS A 145 -21.84 -6.04 -16.31
CA LYS A 145 -22.64 -7.25 -16.04
C LYS A 145 -22.01 -8.24 -15.05
N PHE A 146 -22.45 -8.14 -13.79
CA PHE A 146 -22.14 -9.12 -12.77
C PHE A 146 -22.64 -10.51 -13.20
N GLN A 147 -21.74 -11.48 -13.26
CA GLN A 147 -22.10 -12.87 -13.55
C GLN A 147 -22.44 -13.63 -12.27
N TYR A 148 -21.80 -13.27 -11.15
CA TYR A 148 -22.05 -13.89 -9.86
C TYR A 148 -22.18 -12.82 -8.76
N PRO A 149 -22.98 -13.10 -7.71
CA PRO A 149 -23.28 -12.11 -6.68
C PRO A 149 -22.08 -11.80 -5.78
N ARG A 150 -21.30 -12.83 -5.40
CA ARG A 150 -20.21 -12.74 -4.42
C ARG A 150 -19.03 -13.58 -4.88
N GLY A 151 -17.80 -13.12 -4.64
CA GLY A 151 -16.60 -13.89 -4.91
C GLY A 151 -15.33 -13.26 -4.37
N ILE A 152 -14.23 -14.00 -4.47
CA ILE A 152 -12.90 -13.61 -4.00
C ILE A 152 -12.03 -13.26 -5.21
N VAL A 153 -11.27 -12.18 -5.12
CA VAL A 153 -10.38 -11.74 -6.20
C VAL A 153 -8.95 -11.65 -5.68
N PHE A 154 -8.02 -12.19 -6.45
CA PHE A 154 -6.58 -12.03 -6.23
C PHE A 154 -5.94 -11.33 -7.43
N SER A 155 -4.93 -10.50 -7.14
CA SER A 155 -3.93 -10.10 -8.14
C SER A 155 -2.66 -10.93 -7.94
N VAL A 156 -2.32 -11.74 -8.93
CA VAL A 156 -1.30 -12.79 -8.87
C VAL A 156 -0.07 -12.40 -9.68
N TYR A 157 1.11 -12.64 -9.11
CA TYR A 157 2.41 -12.57 -9.78
C TYR A 157 3.15 -13.91 -9.63
N GLU A 158 4.11 -14.20 -10.51
CA GLU A 158 4.72 -15.54 -10.64
C GLU A 158 5.21 -16.13 -9.30
N ARG A 159 5.96 -15.35 -8.50
CA ARG A 159 6.50 -15.83 -7.21
C ARG A 159 5.43 -16.06 -6.13
N ALA A 160 4.22 -15.56 -6.31
CA ALA A 160 3.10 -15.73 -5.39
C ALA A 160 2.27 -16.99 -5.68
N ILE A 161 2.52 -17.71 -6.78
CA ILE A 161 1.74 -18.91 -7.17
C ILE A 161 1.61 -19.92 -6.01
N PRO A 162 2.68 -20.34 -5.31
CA PRO A 162 2.54 -21.26 -4.19
C PRO A 162 1.65 -20.72 -3.07
N GLY A 163 1.75 -19.41 -2.79
CA GLY A 163 0.95 -18.73 -1.76
C GLY A 163 -0.54 -18.68 -2.10
N VAL A 164 -0.89 -18.23 -3.31
CA VAL A 164 -2.30 -18.12 -3.72
C VAL A 164 -2.98 -19.49 -3.82
N VAL A 165 -2.29 -20.51 -4.37
CA VAL A 165 -2.80 -21.88 -4.40
C VAL A 165 -3.06 -22.39 -2.99
N ALA A 166 -2.14 -22.14 -2.06
CA ALA A 166 -2.27 -22.56 -0.68
C ALA A 166 -3.41 -21.87 0.06
N ILE A 167 -3.59 -20.56 -0.15
CA ILE A 167 -4.67 -19.78 0.46
C ILE A 167 -6.04 -20.29 -0.03
N ILE A 168 -6.18 -20.58 -1.32
CA ILE A 168 -7.43 -21.13 -1.87
C ILE A 168 -7.71 -22.53 -1.29
N GLN A 169 -6.71 -23.41 -1.20
CA GLN A 169 -6.87 -24.71 -0.56
C GLN A 169 -7.24 -24.59 0.93
N LEU A 170 -6.67 -23.61 1.64
CA LEU A 170 -7.05 -23.32 3.02
C LEU A 170 -8.52 -22.89 3.13
N LEU A 171 -8.96 -21.96 2.27
CA LEU A 171 -10.37 -21.53 2.17
C LEU A 171 -11.29 -22.73 1.95
N ARG A 172 -10.95 -23.63 1.01
CA ARG A 172 -11.72 -24.86 0.78
C ARG A 172 -11.71 -25.80 1.98
N SER A 173 -10.63 -25.84 2.77
CA SER A 173 -10.59 -26.61 4.03
C SER A 173 -11.51 -26.07 5.12
N TYR A 174 -11.98 -24.83 4.99
CA TYR A 174 -13.03 -24.23 5.83
C TYR A 174 -14.43 -24.37 5.22
N ASN A 175 -14.59 -25.18 4.17
CA ASN A 175 -15.83 -25.34 3.40
C ASN A 175 -16.31 -24.06 2.70
N CYS A 176 -15.43 -23.06 2.50
CA CYS A 176 -15.77 -21.86 1.75
C CYS A 176 -16.09 -22.22 0.29
N THR A 177 -17.29 -21.87 -0.18
CA THR A 177 -17.74 -22.18 -1.55
C THR A 177 -17.65 -21.00 -2.51
N LEU A 178 -17.14 -19.84 -2.05
CA LEU A 178 -17.08 -18.64 -2.87
C LEU A 178 -16.22 -18.88 -4.14
N PRO A 179 -16.69 -18.45 -5.32
CA PRO A 179 -15.89 -18.49 -6.53
C PRO A 179 -14.71 -17.51 -6.44
N VAL A 180 -13.64 -17.82 -7.17
CA VAL A 180 -12.36 -17.10 -7.13
C VAL A 180 -11.99 -16.65 -8.54
N GLU A 181 -11.59 -15.39 -8.68
CA GLU A 181 -10.94 -14.88 -9.89
C GLU A 181 -9.46 -14.57 -9.62
N LEU A 182 -8.58 -15.10 -10.48
CA LEU A 182 -7.14 -14.88 -10.43
C LEU A 182 -6.73 -13.96 -11.58
N PHE A 183 -6.50 -12.69 -11.27
CA PHE A 183 -6.00 -11.72 -12.23
C PHE A 183 -4.48 -11.79 -12.33
N TYR A 184 -3.93 -11.87 -13.54
CA TYR A 184 -2.49 -11.90 -13.78
C TYR A 184 -2.11 -11.10 -15.04
N ASP A 185 -0.89 -10.57 -15.06
CA ASP A 185 -0.31 -9.92 -16.24
C ASP A 185 0.29 -10.99 -17.17
N PRO A 186 -0.30 -11.27 -18.36
CA PRO A 186 0.19 -12.27 -19.28
C PRO A 186 1.53 -11.89 -19.94
N SER A 187 1.93 -10.61 -19.88
CA SER A 187 3.23 -10.14 -20.38
C SER A 187 4.37 -10.46 -19.43
N GLU A 188 4.09 -10.59 -18.12
CA GLU A 188 5.08 -10.99 -17.12
C GLU A 188 5.21 -12.52 -17.04
N PHE A 189 4.08 -13.23 -17.00
CA PHE A 189 4.07 -14.69 -16.90
C PHE A 189 2.72 -15.28 -17.34
N ASN A 190 2.73 -16.52 -17.79
CA ASN A 190 1.49 -17.22 -18.13
C ASN A 190 1.03 -18.10 -16.97
N LEU A 191 0.07 -17.61 -16.17
CA LEU A 191 -0.47 -18.36 -15.03
C LEU A 191 -1.09 -19.71 -15.45
N SER A 192 -1.64 -19.80 -16.66
CA SER A 192 -2.26 -21.03 -17.16
C SER A 192 -1.27 -22.19 -17.34
N THR A 193 0.04 -21.93 -17.39
CA THR A 193 1.05 -22.99 -17.53
C THR A 193 1.46 -23.62 -16.19
N SER A 194 1.11 -23.03 -15.05
CA SER A 194 1.39 -23.62 -13.73
C SER A 194 0.55 -24.87 -13.51
N LEU A 195 1.21 -26.02 -13.32
CA LEU A 195 0.55 -27.27 -13.04
C LEU A 195 -0.18 -27.25 -11.70
N ALA A 196 0.37 -26.54 -10.69
CA ALA A 196 -0.30 -26.34 -9.41
C ALA A 196 -1.65 -25.63 -9.59
N VAL A 197 -1.70 -24.58 -10.43
CA VAL A 197 -2.93 -23.83 -10.74
C VAL A 197 -3.90 -24.67 -11.57
N GLN A 198 -3.42 -25.38 -12.60
CA GLN A 198 -4.27 -26.27 -13.40
C GLN A 198 -4.93 -27.34 -12.54
N LYS A 199 -4.15 -27.99 -11.65
CA LYS A 199 -4.66 -28.99 -10.72
C LYS A 199 -5.68 -28.39 -9.76
N LEU A 200 -5.41 -27.19 -9.24
CA LEU A 200 -6.35 -26.47 -8.38
C LEU A 200 -7.69 -26.22 -9.08
N ILE A 201 -7.67 -25.73 -10.33
CA ILE A 201 -8.88 -25.51 -11.15
C ILE A 201 -9.65 -26.82 -11.38
N GLN A 202 -8.94 -27.91 -11.70
CA GLN A 202 -9.56 -29.23 -11.92
C GLN A 202 -10.27 -29.76 -10.68
N THR A 203 -9.71 -29.51 -9.49
CA THR A 203 -10.29 -29.99 -8.23
C THR A 203 -11.46 -29.16 -7.72
N ASP A 204 -11.62 -27.92 -8.19
CA ASP A 204 -12.59 -26.95 -7.66
C ASP A 204 -13.72 -26.64 -8.65
N GLU A 205 -14.32 -27.69 -9.25
CA GLU A 205 -15.57 -27.70 -10.05
C GLU A 205 -15.96 -26.37 -10.76
N ASN A 206 -15.05 -25.75 -11.52
CA ASN A 206 -15.25 -24.47 -12.23
C ASN A 206 -15.53 -23.23 -11.35
N LYS A 207 -15.15 -23.24 -10.07
CA LYS A 207 -15.23 -22.08 -9.17
C LYS A 207 -14.03 -21.15 -9.28
N ILE A 208 -12.97 -21.54 -9.97
CA ILE A 208 -11.76 -20.75 -10.15
C ILE A 208 -11.62 -20.34 -11.60
N VAL A 209 -11.52 -19.03 -11.85
CA VAL A 209 -11.41 -18.46 -13.19
C VAL A 209 -10.13 -17.63 -13.30
N LEU A 210 -9.36 -17.86 -14.36
CA LEU A 210 -8.19 -17.06 -14.69
C LEU A 210 -8.62 -15.84 -15.51
N ARG A 211 -8.10 -14.66 -15.17
CA ARG A 211 -8.37 -13.38 -15.83
C ARG A 211 -7.06 -12.70 -16.20
N THR A 212 -6.93 -12.25 -17.44
CA THR A 212 -5.75 -11.49 -17.86
C THR A 212 -5.92 -9.99 -17.57
N ILE A 213 -4.81 -9.34 -17.25
CA ILE A 213 -4.68 -7.88 -17.22
C ILE A 213 -4.09 -7.47 -18.56
N ASP A 214 -4.94 -7.12 -19.51
CA ASP A 214 -4.52 -6.87 -20.90
C ASP A 214 -3.99 -5.43 -21.10
N ASP A 215 -4.34 -4.51 -20.20
CA ASP A 215 -3.86 -3.12 -20.24
C ASP A 215 -2.51 -3.00 -19.52
N LEU A 216 -1.44 -2.86 -20.31
CA LEU A 216 -0.05 -2.75 -19.87
C LEU A 216 0.24 -1.52 -18.99
N SER A 217 -0.71 -0.59 -18.82
CA SER A 217 -0.55 0.54 -17.89
C SER A 217 -0.79 0.16 -16.42
N TYR A 218 -1.38 -1.01 -16.16
CA TYR A 218 -1.66 -1.54 -14.82
C TYR A 218 -0.59 -2.55 -14.37
N ILE A 219 0.59 -2.03 -14.06
CA ILE A 219 1.70 -2.81 -13.51
C ILE A 219 1.82 -2.63 -11.99
N LYS A 220 2.51 -3.56 -11.32
CA LYS A 220 2.82 -3.51 -9.87
C LYS A 220 1.55 -3.26 -9.03
N PHE A 221 1.53 -2.26 -8.17
CA PHE A 221 0.41 -1.96 -7.26
C PHE A 221 -0.91 -1.60 -7.98
N ARG A 222 -0.84 -1.20 -9.25
CA ARG A 222 -2.02 -0.83 -10.04
C ARG A 222 -2.87 -2.03 -10.46
N THR A 223 -2.32 -3.24 -10.37
CA THR A 223 -3.05 -4.47 -10.71
C THR A 223 -4.21 -4.74 -9.74
N LYS A 224 -4.14 -4.29 -8.49
CA LYS A 224 -5.22 -4.53 -7.50
C LYS A 224 -6.48 -3.70 -7.79
N PRO A 225 -6.39 -2.36 -8.00
CA PRO A 225 -7.52 -1.59 -8.52
C PRO A 225 -8.11 -2.18 -9.80
N TYR A 226 -7.27 -2.62 -10.74
CA TYR A 226 -7.73 -3.26 -11.97
C TYR A 226 -8.54 -4.53 -11.69
N ALA A 227 -7.99 -5.46 -10.90
CA ALA A 227 -8.64 -6.72 -10.56
C ALA A 227 -9.99 -6.48 -9.85
N LEU A 228 -10.04 -5.54 -8.91
CA LEU A 228 -11.29 -5.12 -8.27
C LEU A 228 -12.28 -4.53 -9.29
N TYR A 229 -11.83 -3.62 -10.16
CA TYR A 229 -12.70 -2.91 -11.09
C TYR A 229 -13.25 -3.80 -12.21
N TYR A 230 -12.49 -4.78 -12.68
CA TYR A 230 -12.84 -5.63 -13.83
C TYR A 230 -13.30 -7.05 -13.46
N SER A 231 -13.45 -7.35 -12.17
CA SER A 231 -14.04 -8.61 -11.73
C SER A 231 -15.44 -8.85 -12.34
N HIS A 232 -15.88 -10.10 -12.39
CA HIS A 232 -17.27 -10.42 -12.76
C HIS A 232 -18.21 -10.56 -11.55
N PHE A 233 -17.70 -10.34 -10.33
CA PHE A 233 -18.50 -10.39 -9.10
C PHE A 233 -19.11 -9.04 -8.75
N GLN A 234 -20.39 -9.00 -8.35
CA GLN A 234 -20.97 -7.76 -7.82
C GLN A 234 -20.29 -7.35 -6.52
N GLN A 235 -20.18 -8.29 -5.58
CA GLN A 235 -19.50 -8.08 -4.31
C GLN A 235 -18.17 -8.84 -4.33
N VAL A 236 -17.09 -8.14 -4.06
CA VAL A 236 -15.72 -8.67 -4.13
C VAL A 236 -15.10 -8.60 -2.74
N LEU A 237 -14.62 -9.74 -2.24
CA LEU A 237 -13.56 -9.76 -1.23
C LEU A 237 -12.23 -9.84 -1.99
N PHE A 238 -11.50 -8.75 -2.03
CA PHE A 238 -10.14 -8.76 -2.57
C PHE A 238 -9.17 -9.23 -1.49
N LEU A 239 -8.21 -10.09 -1.86
CA LEU A 239 -7.14 -10.56 -0.99
C LEU A 239 -5.79 -10.50 -1.72
N ASP A 240 -4.75 -10.06 -1.00
CA ASP A 240 -3.37 -10.26 -1.44
C ASP A 240 -2.99 -11.75 -1.38
N CYS A 241 -2.01 -12.15 -2.20
CA CYS A 241 -1.54 -13.54 -2.33
C CYS A 241 -0.78 -14.08 -1.09
N ASP A 242 -0.71 -13.30 -0.02
CA ASP A 242 -0.09 -13.61 1.26
C ASP A 242 -0.99 -13.22 2.45
N ASN A 243 -2.28 -12.98 2.17
CA ASN A 243 -3.29 -12.70 3.16
C ASN A 243 -4.11 -13.95 3.47
N ILE A 244 -3.87 -14.53 4.64
CA ILE A 244 -4.40 -15.84 5.01
C ILE A 244 -5.68 -15.67 5.84
N PRO A 245 -6.83 -16.16 5.36
CA PRO A 245 -8.06 -16.20 6.14
C PRO A 245 -7.96 -17.26 7.25
N LEU A 246 -8.50 -16.96 8.43
CA LEU A 246 -8.52 -17.88 9.58
C LEU A 246 -9.80 -18.73 9.67
N ARG A 247 -10.82 -18.41 8.85
CA ARG A 247 -12.12 -19.08 8.75
C ARG A 247 -12.76 -18.79 7.40
N ASP A 248 -13.92 -19.37 7.11
CA ASP A 248 -14.72 -19.00 5.94
C ASP A 248 -15.15 -17.51 6.04
N PRO A 249 -14.75 -16.65 5.08
CA PRO A 249 -15.05 -15.22 5.12
C PRO A 249 -16.45 -14.88 4.58
N THR A 250 -17.27 -15.86 4.19
CA THR A 250 -18.58 -15.61 3.55
C THR A 250 -19.50 -14.69 4.36
N TYR A 251 -19.48 -14.80 5.69
CA TYR A 251 -20.30 -13.96 6.59
C TYR A 251 -19.96 -12.46 6.48
N LEU A 252 -18.74 -12.09 6.06
CA LEU A 252 -18.34 -10.69 5.91
C LEU A 252 -19.19 -9.97 4.86
N PHE A 253 -19.66 -10.67 3.83
CA PHE A 253 -20.49 -10.10 2.78
C PHE A 253 -21.85 -9.60 3.30
N ASP A 254 -22.29 -10.06 4.46
CA ASP A 254 -23.55 -9.62 5.06
C ASP A 254 -23.43 -8.24 5.74
N LEU A 255 -22.19 -7.73 5.90
CA LEU A 255 -21.95 -6.33 6.28
C LEU A 255 -22.32 -5.36 5.16
N LEU A 256 -22.32 -5.81 3.90
CA LEU A 256 -22.61 -4.95 2.75
C LEU A 256 -24.11 -4.66 2.65
N ASN A 257 -24.45 -3.38 2.62
CA ASN A 257 -25.83 -2.89 2.50
C ASN A 257 -25.84 -1.48 1.90
N ALA A 258 -27.02 -0.83 1.81
CA ALA A 258 -27.16 0.50 1.23
C ALA A 258 -26.33 1.60 1.94
N SER A 259 -26.06 1.43 3.24
CA SER A 259 -25.22 2.34 4.05
C SER A 259 -23.77 1.87 4.22
N THR A 260 -23.42 0.71 3.69
CA THR A 260 -22.08 0.12 3.79
C THR A 260 -21.75 -0.55 2.47
N THR A 261 -21.16 0.20 1.54
CA THR A 261 -20.84 -0.33 0.20
C THR A 261 -19.43 -0.89 0.12
N ALA A 262 -18.61 -0.67 1.14
CA ALA A 262 -17.31 -1.28 1.32
C ALA A 262 -16.99 -1.51 2.80
N VAL A 263 -16.08 -2.45 3.08
CA VAL A 263 -15.44 -2.65 4.39
C VAL A 263 -13.93 -2.57 4.21
N PHE A 264 -13.30 -1.74 5.04
CA PHE A 264 -11.86 -1.51 5.05
C PHE A 264 -11.26 -1.84 6.41
N TRP A 265 -10.01 -2.28 6.38
CA TRP A 265 -9.24 -2.63 7.57
C TRP A 265 -8.09 -1.67 7.80
N PRO A 266 -7.71 -1.44 9.06
CA PRO A 266 -6.57 -0.61 9.41
C PRO A 266 -5.24 -1.29 9.05
N ASP A 267 -4.32 -0.48 8.55
CA ASP A 267 -2.88 -0.73 8.54
C ASP A 267 -2.30 -0.35 9.91
N TYR A 268 -0.99 -0.51 10.11
CA TYR A 268 -0.30 -0.10 11.33
C TYR A 268 -0.21 1.41 11.51
N TRP A 269 -0.29 2.17 10.42
CA TRP A 269 0.13 3.57 10.37
C TRP A 269 -0.99 4.53 10.76
N GLN A 270 -0.61 5.56 11.50
CA GLN A 270 -1.47 6.71 11.80
C GLN A 270 -0.71 8.00 11.49
N PRO A 271 -1.42 9.12 11.30
CA PRO A 271 -0.85 10.43 10.98
C PRO A 271 0.35 10.85 11.84
N SER A 272 0.37 10.48 13.13
CA SER A 272 1.45 10.87 14.04
C SER A 272 2.78 10.12 13.84
N TYR A 273 2.80 9.02 13.07
CA TYR A 273 3.99 8.21 12.84
C TYR A 273 3.98 7.46 11.47
N THR A 274 3.21 7.94 10.50
CA THR A 274 3.15 7.39 9.14
C THR A 274 4.52 7.37 8.46
N GLU A 275 4.84 6.26 7.78
CA GLU A 275 6.02 6.17 6.89
C GLU A 275 5.69 6.64 5.46
N PHE A 276 4.42 6.92 5.16
CA PHE A 276 3.90 7.16 3.81
C PHE A 276 3.46 8.60 3.56
N ASN A 277 3.83 9.54 4.44
CA ASN A 277 3.52 10.97 4.32
C ASN A 277 2.00 11.26 4.32
N VAL A 278 1.19 10.42 4.97
CA VAL A 278 -0.27 10.59 5.11
C VAL A 278 -0.60 11.18 6.49
N HIS A 279 -0.24 12.46 6.69
CA HIS A 279 -0.52 13.21 7.94
C HIS A 279 -1.14 14.58 7.65
N GLN A 280 -1.62 15.27 8.68
CA GLN A 280 -2.44 16.51 8.56
C GLN A 280 -1.88 17.57 7.61
N THR A 281 -0.57 17.82 7.68
CA THR A 281 0.11 18.84 6.87
C THR A 281 0.60 18.33 5.50
N SER A 282 0.30 17.09 5.12
CA SER A 282 0.72 16.52 3.84
C SER A 282 0.15 17.29 2.67
N LEU A 283 0.96 17.49 1.63
CA LEU A 283 0.53 18.10 0.37
C LEU A 283 -0.56 17.28 -0.35
N LEU A 284 -0.71 15.99 0.04
CA LEU A 284 -1.76 15.09 -0.42
C LEU A 284 -3.16 15.71 -0.34
N TRP A 285 -3.48 16.38 0.76
CA TRP A 285 -4.84 16.85 1.03
C TRP A 285 -5.28 17.96 0.07
N GLU A 286 -4.38 18.90 -0.23
CA GLU A 286 -4.65 19.92 -1.24
C GLU A 286 -4.74 19.28 -2.64
N TYR A 287 -3.84 18.33 -2.96
CA TYR A 287 -3.84 17.69 -4.27
C TYR A 287 -5.12 16.91 -4.56
N LEU A 288 -5.66 16.22 -3.56
CA LEU A 288 -6.92 15.47 -3.68
C LEU A 288 -8.15 16.35 -3.47
N ASP A 289 -7.97 17.63 -3.10
CA ASP A 289 -9.04 18.55 -2.71
C ASP A 289 -9.92 17.96 -1.60
N MET A 290 -9.25 17.52 -0.54
CA MET A 290 -9.85 16.85 0.62
C MET A 290 -9.43 17.56 1.91
N SER A 291 -10.34 17.56 2.90
CA SER A 291 -9.92 17.83 4.27
C SER A 291 -9.11 16.65 4.80
N PHE A 292 -8.14 16.91 5.69
CA PHE A 292 -7.44 15.87 6.42
C PHE A 292 -8.43 14.93 7.11
N VAL A 293 -8.16 13.63 7.01
CA VAL A 293 -8.92 12.56 7.68
C VAL A 293 -8.00 11.90 8.69
N ASP A 294 -8.33 12.08 9.97
CA ASP A 294 -7.60 11.46 11.08
C ASP A 294 -7.97 9.98 11.24
N GLY A 295 -7.09 9.21 11.90
CA GLY A 295 -7.25 7.77 12.11
C GLY A 295 -6.23 6.92 11.35
N PHE A 296 -6.42 5.61 11.34
CA PHE A 296 -5.50 4.69 10.65
C PHE A 296 -5.54 4.86 9.14
N GLU A 297 -4.38 4.65 8.52
CA GLU A 297 -4.30 4.34 7.10
C GLU A 297 -4.94 2.98 6.82
N GLN A 298 -5.47 2.79 5.62
CA GLN A 298 -6.12 1.54 5.20
C GLN A 298 -5.12 0.53 4.63
N GLU A 299 -5.21 -0.71 5.13
CA GLU A 299 -4.45 -1.84 4.58
C GLU A 299 -5.13 -2.35 3.30
N SER A 300 -4.42 -2.27 2.18
CA SER A 300 -4.90 -2.68 0.86
C SER A 300 -4.77 -4.17 0.58
N GLY A 301 -4.13 -4.92 1.48
CA GLY A 301 -4.02 -6.39 1.40
C GLY A 301 -5.35 -7.14 1.49
N GLN A 302 -6.41 -6.48 1.95
CA GLN A 302 -7.77 -7.00 1.90
C GLN A 302 -8.82 -5.90 2.03
N LEU A 303 -9.89 -6.04 1.26
CA LEU A 303 -11.04 -5.14 1.27
C LEU A 303 -12.26 -5.86 0.74
N LEU A 304 -13.42 -5.46 1.21
CA LEU A 304 -14.70 -5.99 0.77
C LEU A 304 -15.50 -4.86 0.11
N VAL A 305 -15.98 -5.04 -1.10
CA VAL A 305 -16.64 -3.97 -1.88
C VAL A 305 -17.85 -4.49 -2.63
N ASP A 306 -19.00 -3.84 -2.46
CA ASP A 306 -20.11 -3.89 -3.42
C ASP A 306 -19.80 -2.91 -4.56
N ARG A 307 -19.42 -3.46 -5.72
CA ARG A 307 -18.98 -2.67 -6.87
C ARG A 307 -20.13 -1.89 -7.51
N ASN A 308 -21.34 -2.42 -7.45
CA ASN A 308 -22.51 -1.76 -8.00
C ASN A 308 -22.84 -0.48 -7.23
N SER A 309 -22.77 -0.56 -5.91
CA SER A 309 -23.10 0.53 -5.00
C SER A 309 -21.94 1.52 -4.82
N SER A 310 -20.72 1.14 -5.22
CA SER A 310 -19.50 1.95 -5.09
C SER A 310 -19.00 2.57 -6.40
N ARG A 311 -19.85 2.69 -7.44
CA ARG A 311 -19.43 3.15 -8.78
C ARG A 311 -18.68 4.50 -8.78
N ALA A 312 -19.14 5.47 -7.99
CA ALA A 312 -18.50 6.78 -7.90
C ALA A 312 -17.06 6.66 -7.36
N ALA A 313 -16.89 5.94 -6.24
CA ALA A 313 -15.59 5.69 -5.64
C ALA A 313 -14.68 4.84 -6.53
N LEU A 314 -15.23 3.85 -7.25
CA LEU A 314 -14.47 3.04 -8.20
C LEU A 314 -13.95 3.89 -9.37
N ASN A 315 -14.75 4.77 -9.95
CA ASN A 315 -14.27 5.72 -10.97
C ASN A 315 -13.13 6.59 -10.43
N LYS A 316 -13.31 7.12 -9.21
CA LYS A 316 -12.28 7.92 -8.53
C LYS A 316 -11.00 7.12 -8.29
N LEU A 317 -11.11 5.87 -7.84
CA LEU A 317 -9.99 4.97 -7.62
C LEU A 317 -9.22 4.72 -8.91
N MET A 318 -9.91 4.47 -10.03
CA MET A 318 -9.25 4.27 -11.34
C MET A 318 -8.50 5.53 -11.78
N PHE A 319 -9.07 6.73 -11.57
CA PHE A 319 -8.36 7.97 -11.83
C PHE A 319 -7.12 8.15 -10.94
N TYR A 320 -7.24 7.87 -9.64
CA TYR A 320 -6.12 7.95 -8.71
C TYR A 320 -5.01 6.95 -9.07
N THR A 321 -5.38 5.79 -9.60
CA THR A 321 -4.44 4.74 -10.02
C THR A 321 -3.67 5.13 -11.28
N GLN A 322 -4.36 5.60 -12.32
CA GLN A 322 -3.73 5.90 -13.62
C GLN A 322 -3.14 7.32 -13.70
N GLY A 323 -3.78 8.28 -13.03
CA GLY A 323 -3.53 9.71 -13.20
C GLY A 323 -4.10 10.28 -14.51
N PRO A 324 -3.84 11.56 -14.81
CA PRO A 324 -4.24 12.20 -16.06
C PRO A 324 -3.49 11.57 -17.26
N LYS A 325 -4.15 11.41 -18.41
CA LYS A 325 -3.55 10.78 -19.60
C LYS A 325 -2.28 11.47 -20.12
N ASP A 326 -2.22 12.80 -19.99
CA ASP A 326 -1.14 13.62 -20.57
C ASP A 326 -0.10 14.07 -19.53
N ALA A 327 -0.14 13.51 -18.31
CA ALA A 327 0.77 13.88 -17.23
C ALA A 327 1.22 12.66 -16.44
N SER A 328 2.43 12.74 -15.86
CA SER A 328 2.82 11.74 -14.86
C SER A 328 1.88 11.83 -13.66
N ASN A 329 1.42 10.69 -13.14
CA ASN A 329 0.59 10.65 -11.95
C ASN A 329 1.37 11.26 -10.76
N PHE A 330 0.95 12.42 -10.28
CA PHE A 330 1.65 13.17 -9.24
C PHE A 330 1.64 12.44 -7.90
N LEU A 331 0.59 11.65 -7.60
CA LEU A 331 0.52 10.84 -6.37
C LEU A 331 1.76 9.94 -6.24
N GLU A 332 2.07 9.23 -7.32
CA GLU A 332 3.20 8.31 -7.38
C GLU A 332 4.52 9.05 -7.60
N SER A 333 4.58 9.96 -8.59
CA SER A 333 5.84 10.62 -8.98
C SER A 333 6.40 11.53 -7.88
N LYS A 334 5.54 12.03 -6.98
CA LYS A 334 5.93 12.85 -5.82
C LYS A 334 5.78 12.14 -4.48
N LEU A 335 5.56 10.82 -4.48
CA LEU A 335 5.50 10.01 -3.26
C LEU A 335 4.50 10.56 -2.22
N LEU A 336 3.36 11.08 -2.68
CA LEU A 336 2.29 11.56 -1.78
C LEU A 336 1.51 10.40 -1.18
N VAL A 337 1.45 9.28 -1.91
CA VAL A 337 0.92 7.99 -1.47
C VAL A 337 1.85 6.90 -2.02
N TYR A 338 2.12 5.86 -1.23
CA TYR A 338 2.94 4.74 -1.65
C TYR A 338 2.12 3.66 -2.36
N GLY A 339 2.08 3.71 -3.70
CA GLY A 339 1.36 2.71 -4.50
C GLY A 339 -0.15 2.75 -4.24
N ASP A 340 -0.70 1.61 -3.85
CA ASP A 340 -2.12 1.41 -3.53
C ASP A 340 -2.47 1.65 -2.05
N LYS A 341 -1.48 1.99 -1.21
CA LYS A 341 -1.69 2.23 0.23
C LYS A 341 -2.68 3.37 0.46
N ASP A 342 -3.69 3.14 1.30
CA ASP A 342 -4.76 4.10 1.62
C ASP A 342 -5.62 4.59 0.44
N LEU A 343 -5.26 4.23 -0.80
CA LEU A 343 -5.82 4.78 -2.04
C LEU A 343 -7.32 4.49 -2.16
N PHE A 344 -7.74 3.31 -1.71
CA PHE A 344 -9.16 2.92 -1.69
C PHE A 344 -9.95 3.79 -0.70
N ARG A 345 -9.46 3.95 0.54
CA ARG A 345 -10.13 4.80 1.54
C ARG A 345 -10.23 6.25 1.08
N LEU A 346 -9.17 6.78 0.46
CA LEU A 346 -9.13 8.14 -0.10
C LEU A 346 -10.19 8.30 -1.19
N ALA A 347 -10.29 7.35 -2.13
CA ALA A 347 -11.29 7.41 -3.20
C ALA A 347 -12.73 7.41 -2.67
N TRP A 348 -13.05 6.52 -1.71
CA TRP A 348 -14.39 6.45 -1.09
C TRP A 348 -14.72 7.71 -0.29
N THR A 349 -13.74 8.23 0.45
CA THR A 349 -13.95 9.45 1.24
C THR A 349 -14.15 10.68 0.33
N ASN A 350 -13.36 10.80 -0.74
CA ASN A 350 -13.49 11.92 -1.70
C ASN A 350 -14.88 11.97 -2.34
N THR A 351 -15.43 10.81 -2.70
CA THR A 351 -16.75 10.71 -3.35
C THR A 351 -17.90 10.60 -2.36
N SER A 352 -17.65 10.74 -1.04
CA SER A 352 -18.65 10.55 0.02
C SER A 352 -19.41 9.22 -0.12
N THR A 353 -18.74 8.19 -0.64
CA THR A 353 -19.34 6.85 -0.84
C THR A 353 -19.29 6.09 0.49
N PRO A 354 -20.42 5.56 0.99
CA PRO A 354 -20.47 4.94 2.32
C PRO A 354 -19.58 3.71 2.45
N TYR A 355 -18.79 3.63 3.52
CA TYR A 355 -18.02 2.44 3.87
C TYR A 355 -18.03 2.23 5.38
N HIS A 356 -17.80 0.99 5.80
CA HIS A 356 -17.49 0.63 7.17
C HIS A 356 -15.99 0.47 7.32
N TYR A 357 -15.44 1.00 8.41
CA TYR A 357 -14.03 0.89 8.72
C TYR A 357 -13.88 0.08 10.01
N ILE A 358 -13.11 -0.99 9.98
CA ILE A 358 -12.88 -1.82 11.16
C ILE A 358 -12.09 -1.01 12.19
N GLU A 359 -12.67 -0.85 13.38
CA GLU A 359 -12.09 -0.03 14.45
C GLU A 359 -11.02 -0.78 15.25
N GLU A 360 -11.07 -2.12 15.27
CA GLU A 360 -10.09 -2.92 16.00
C GLU A 360 -8.71 -2.80 15.35
N PRO A 361 -7.69 -2.28 16.06
CA PRO A 361 -6.38 -2.04 15.48
C PRO A 361 -5.63 -3.36 15.21
N PRO A 362 -4.72 -3.38 14.23
CA PRO A 362 -4.01 -4.60 13.89
C PRO A 362 -3.07 -5.03 15.02
N ALA A 363 -2.88 -6.33 15.17
CA ALA A 363 -1.92 -6.92 16.09
C ALA A 363 -0.76 -7.56 15.31
N PHE A 364 0.28 -8.01 16.02
CA PHE A 364 1.39 -8.73 15.41
C PHE A 364 1.38 -10.20 15.79
N ALA A 365 1.61 -11.09 14.84
CA ALA A 365 2.00 -12.47 15.09
C ALA A 365 3.48 -12.68 14.75
N GLY A 366 4.19 -13.46 15.57
CA GLY A 366 5.60 -13.75 15.36
C GLY A 366 6.26 -14.44 16.55
N VAL A 367 7.51 -14.09 16.85
CA VAL A 367 8.32 -14.76 17.88
C VAL A 367 8.68 -13.79 18.99
N TYR A 368 8.31 -14.12 20.22
CA TYR A 368 8.79 -13.44 21.42
C TYR A 368 9.99 -14.17 22.02
N ARG A 369 11.07 -13.43 22.28
CA ARG A 369 12.29 -13.95 22.93
C ARG A 369 12.42 -13.31 24.30
N TRP A 370 11.94 -14.02 25.31
CA TRP A 370 11.86 -13.54 26.69
C TRP A 370 13.22 -13.09 27.24
N TRP A 371 14.31 -13.80 26.92
CA TRP A 371 15.66 -13.48 27.38
C TRP A 371 16.23 -12.18 26.77
N LEU A 372 15.63 -11.67 25.70
CA LEU A 372 15.98 -10.39 25.09
C LEU A 372 14.91 -9.31 25.31
N THR A 373 13.79 -9.66 25.96
CA THR A 373 12.58 -8.84 26.05
C THR A 373 12.19 -8.24 24.69
N ARG A 374 12.34 -9.03 23.62
CA ARG A 374 12.16 -8.58 22.23
C ARG A 374 11.13 -9.43 21.52
N PHE A 375 10.17 -8.73 20.93
CA PHE A 375 9.20 -9.31 20.01
C PHE A 375 9.65 -9.08 18.56
N CYS A 376 9.58 -10.11 17.73
CA CYS A 376 9.75 -10.03 16.29
C CYS A 376 8.43 -10.39 15.63
N GLY A 377 7.65 -9.38 15.25
CA GLY A 377 6.43 -9.52 14.46
C GLY A 377 6.75 -9.72 12.99
N LEU A 378 6.12 -10.74 12.41
CA LEU A 378 6.35 -11.21 11.05
C LEU A 378 5.09 -11.09 10.18
N THR A 379 3.92 -10.97 10.83
CA THR A 379 2.60 -11.03 10.20
C THR A 379 1.66 -10.09 10.93
N MET A 380 0.84 -9.36 10.17
CA MET A 380 -0.24 -8.55 10.70
C MET A 380 -1.44 -9.43 10.97
N VAL A 381 -2.00 -9.32 12.18
CA VAL A 381 -3.25 -9.97 12.58
C VAL A 381 -4.34 -8.93 12.49
N GLN A 382 -5.39 -9.23 11.73
CA GLN A 382 -6.52 -8.35 11.51
C GLN A 382 -7.82 -9.02 11.96
N PHE A 383 -8.75 -8.17 12.38
CA PHE A 383 -9.95 -8.55 13.10
C PHE A 383 -11.20 -8.19 12.29
N ASP A 384 -12.33 -8.83 12.58
CA ASP A 384 -13.62 -8.41 12.05
C ASP A 384 -14.27 -7.35 12.97
N HIS A 385 -15.50 -6.95 12.61
CA HIS A 385 -16.29 -5.97 13.37
C HIS A 385 -16.74 -6.46 14.77
N HIS A 386 -16.54 -7.74 15.09
CA HIS A 386 -16.76 -8.31 16.43
C HIS A 386 -15.46 -8.39 17.24
N GLY A 387 -14.31 -8.03 16.67
CA GLY A 387 -13.00 -8.12 17.31
C GLY A 387 -12.38 -9.52 17.25
N ASP A 388 -12.95 -10.42 16.44
CA ASP A 388 -12.44 -11.77 16.22
C ASP A 388 -11.40 -11.77 15.10
N MET A 389 -10.30 -12.51 15.30
CA MET A 389 -9.26 -12.64 14.27
C MET A 389 -9.84 -13.25 12.99
N VAL A 390 -9.52 -12.65 11.84
CA VAL A 390 -10.07 -13.06 10.54
C VAL A 390 -8.99 -13.21 9.47
N PHE A 391 -7.97 -12.35 9.48
CA PHE A 391 -6.93 -12.33 8.46
C PHE A 391 -5.53 -12.28 9.07
N LEU A 392 -4.59 -12.95 8.40
CA LEU A 392 -3.16 -12.92 8.67
C LEU A 392 -2.42 -12.45 7.41
N HIS A 393 -2.06 -11.18 7.36
CA HIS A 393 -1.29 -10.61 6.25
C HIS A 393 0.21 -10.83 6.51
N ARG A 394 0.83 -11.75 5.77
CA ARG A 394 2.25 -12.15 5.96
C ARG A 394 3.20 -11.16 5.31
N ASN A 395 3.42 -10.02 5.98
CA ASN A 395 4.21 -8.93 5.40
C ASN A 395 5.69 -9.32 5.20
N MET A 396 6.27 -10.16 6.07
CA MET A 396 7.71 -10.44 6.09
C MET A 396 8.09 -11.77 5.41
N ILE A 397 7.55 -12.90 5.89
CA ILE A 397 7.88 -14.25 5.37
C ILE A 397 6.75 -14.71 4.45
N LYS A 398 6.93 -14.52 3.15
CA LYS A 398 5.96 -14.94 2.12
C LYS A 398 5.94 -16.47 1.97
N LEU A 399 4.81 -16.99 1.49
CA LEU A 399 4.66 -18.40 1.11
C LEU A 399 5.34 -18.59 -0.25
N ASN A 400 6.42 -19.37 -0.29
CA ASN A 400 7.24 -19.53 -1.50
C ASN A 400 7.30 -20.98 -2.01
N GLY A 401 6.70 -21.93 -1.28
CA GLY A 401 6.65 -23.34 -1.66
C GLY A 401 7.95 -24.11 -1.43
N ASP A 402 8.93 -23.51 -0.75
CA ASP A 402 10.18 -24.18 -0.37
C ASP A 402 9.91 -25.26 0.68
N SER A 403 10.40 -26.48 0.46
CA SER A 403 10.18 -27.64 1.33
C SER A 403 10.73 -27.47 2.76
N THR A 404 11.57 -26.46 2.98
CA THR A 404 12.12 -26.10 4.30
C THR A 404 11.28 -25.08 5.06
N GLN A 405 10.21 -24.51 4.47
CA GLN A 405 9.33 -23.57 5.17
C GLN A 405 8.68 -24.26 6.39
N LYS A 406 8.68 -23.55 7.52
CA LYS A 406 8.10 -24.01 8.79
C LYS A 406 7.20 -22.92 9.38
N PRO A 407 6.23 -23.28 10.25
CA PRO A 407 5.49 -22.32 11.03
C PRO A 407 6.42 -21.45 11.89
N GLU A 408 6.17 -20.14 11.92
CA GLU A 408 7.01 -19.14 12.61
C GLU A 408 6.19 -18.26 13.58
N LEU A 409 4.87 -18.41 13.60
CA LEU A 409 3.98 -17.62 14.46
C LEU A 409 3.77 -18.36 15.78
N LEU A 410 4.51 -17.94 16.80
CA LEU A 410 4.53 -18.56 18.13
C LEU A 410 3.87 -17.70 19.20
N HIS A 411 3.74 -16.39 18.97
CA HIS A 411 3.20 -15.42 19.90
C HIS A 411 2.40 -14.35 19.17
N ILE A 412 1.41 -13.78 19.85
CA ILE A 412 0.65 -12.60 19.41
C ILE A 412 1.03 -11.45 20.33
N ALA A 413 1.36 -10.29 19.77
CA ALA A 413 1.40 -9.03 20.49
C ALA A 413 0.16 -8.22 20.10
N ARG A 414 -0.75 -7.98 21.05
CA ARG A 414 -2.00 -7.22 20.85
C ARG A 414 -2.01 -5.98 21.74
N PHE A 415 -2.36 -4.83 21.15
CA PHE A 415 -2.54 -3.58 21.88
C PHE A 415 -3.73 -3.70 22.86
N ASN A 416 -3.61 -3.11 24.04
CA ASN A 416 -4.69 -3.14 25.02
C ASN A 416 -5.71 -2.01 24.78
N THR A 417 -6.71 -2.28 23.95
CA THR A 417 -7.80 -1.34 23.61
C THR A 417 -8.75 -1.06 24.78
N SER A 418 -8.83 -1.93 25.78
CA SER A 418 -9.78 -1.80 26.89
C SER A 418 -9.45 -0.68 27.87
N THR A 419 -8.18 -0.30 27.98
CA THR A 419 -7.72 0.69 28.99
C THR A 419 -6.89 1.84 28.42
N HIS A 420 -6.61 1.83 27.11
CA HIS A 420 -5.71 2.79 26.49
C HIS A 420 -6.26 3.36 25.20
N ASN A 421 -5.91 4.62 24.92
CA ASN A 421 -6.36 5.33 23.74
C ASN A 421 -5.48 4.94 22.53
N VAL A 422 -6.10 4.31 21.54
CA VAL A 422 -5.43 3.84 20.33
C VAL A 422 -4.78 4.99 19.55
N THR A 423 -5.49 6.11 19.39
CA THR A 423 -4.99 7.27 18.63
C THR A 423 -3.74 7.90 19.24
N GLU A 424 -3.64 7.88 20.56
CA GLU A 424 -2.52 8.51 21.28
C GLU A 424 -1.33 7.55 21.46
N GLN A 425 -1.61 6.27 21.69
CA GLN A 425 -0.65 5.32 22.26
C GLN A 425 -0.29 4.15 21.34
N TYR A 426 -1.09 3.83 20.34
CA TYR A 426 -0.73 2.77 19.39
C TYR A 426 0.40 3.28 18.48
N LYS A 427 1.61 2.73 18.63
CA LYS A 427 2.77 3.09 17.80
C LYS A 427 3.58 1.85 17.46
N VAL A 428 4.00 1.75 16.21
CA VAL A 428 4.80 0.62 15.73
C VAL A 428 6.22 1.09 15.42
N GLU A 429 7.17 0.16 15.42
CA GLU A 429 8.54 0.42 14.98
C GLU A 429 9.19 -0.82 14.37
N CYS A 430 10.13 -0.57 13.46
CA CYS A 430 11.04 -1.61 12.97
C CYS A 430 11.97 -2.05 14.11
N LYS A 431 11.97 -3.36 14.41
CA LYS A 431 12.81 -4.00 15.43
C LYS A 431 14.13 -4.55 14.85
N GLY A 432 14.50 -4.10 13.64
CA GLY A 432 15.66 -4.55 12.90
C GLY A 432 15.50 -5.96 12.33
N ARG A 433 16.62 -6.52 11.83
CA ARG A 433 16.65 -7.86 11.26
C ARG A 433 16.95 -8.92 12.33
N GLN A 434 16.15 -9.97 12.38
CA GLN A 434 16.31 -11.11 13.30
C GLN A 434 16.00 -12.42 12.55
N LEU A 435 16.04 -13.58 13.23
CA LEU A 435 15.60 -14.87 12.68
C LEU A 435 16.20 -15.21 11.29
N GLY A 436 17.52 -15.05 11.13
CA GLY A 436 18.20 -15.30 9.85
C GLY A 436 18.11 -14.13 8.85
N GLY A 437 17.99 -12.88 9.34
CA GLY A 437 18.02 -11.68 8.50
C GLY A 437 16.65 -11.12 8.10
N LYS A 438 15.57 -11.72 8.60
CA LYS A 438 14.18 -11.31 8.39
C LYS A 438 13.91 -9.99 9.12
N LEU A 439 13.28 -9.04 8.44
CA LEU A 439 12.86 -7.78 9.05
C LEU A 439 11.75 -8.07 10.07
N CYS A 440 11.84 -7.45 11.25
CA CYS A 440 10.89 -7.63 12.33
C CYS A 440 10.21 -6.32 12.67
N TRP A 441 8.92 -6.39 12.98
CA TRP A 441 8.12 -5.26 13.45
C TRP A 441 7.55 -5.52 14.84
N GLY A 442 7.09 -4.47 15.49
CA GLY A 442 6.35 -4.61 16.74
C GLY A 442 6.00 -3.26 17.34
N PHE A 443 5.33 -3.29 18.48
CA PHE A 443 5.00 -2.09 19.22
C PHE A 443 6.23 -1.37 19.76
N LYS A 444 6.18 -0.04 19.75
CA LYS A 444 7.27 0.81 20.23
C LYS A 444 7.50 0.64 21.74
N TYR A 445 8.72 0.29 22.14
CA TYR A 445 9.08 0.11 23.55
C TYR A 445 9.56 1.44 24.17
N PRO A 446 9.34 1.73 25.47
CA PRO A 446 8.51 1.02 26.45
C PRO A 446 7.05 1.51 26.54
N PHE A 447 6.67 2.51 25.75
CA PHE A 447 5.48 3.34 26.03
C PHE A 447 4.16 2.81 25.44
N VAL A 448 4.22 1.79 24.58
CA VAL A 448 3.01 1.22 23.98
C VAL A 448 2.48 0.10 24.88
N PRO A 449 1.25 0.20 25.39
CA PRO A 449 0.62 -0.84 26.21
C PRO A 449 0.13 -1.99 25.33
N TYR A 450 0.82 -3.13 25.39
CA TYR A 450 0.42 -4.34 24.67
C TYR A 450 0.66 -5.58 25.53
N GLN A 451 -0.11 -6.63 25.23
CA GLN A 451 0.05 -7.95 25.82
C GLN A 451 0.67 -8.90 24.80
N VAL A 452 1.59 -9.74 25.26
CA VAL A 452 2.11 -10.86 24.47
C VAL A 452 1.49 -12.15 24.98
N THR A 453 0.82 -12.90 24.11
CA THR A 453 0.24 -14.20 24.42
C THR A 453 0.90 -15.30 23.57
N PRO A 454 1.23 -16.46 24.15
CA PRO A 454 1.71 -17.59 23.38
C PRO A 454 0.59 -18.16 22.49
N ILE A 455 0.98 -18.73 21.36
CA ILE A 455 0.11 -19.46 20.44
C ILE A 455 0.35 -20.96 20.69
N ASP A 456 -0.67 -21.66 21.19
CA ASP A 456 -0.62 -23.11 21.35
C ASP A 456 -0.97 -23.86 20.05
N ASN A 457 -0.88 -25.19 20.09
CA ASN A 457 -1.13 -26.04 18.91
C ASN A 457 -2.60 -26.09 18.47
N PHE A 458 -3.53 -25.63 19.32
CA PHE A 458 -4.97 -25.60 19.03
C PHE A 458 -5.44 -24.22 18.58
N HIS A 459 -4.59 -23.20 18.72
CA HIS A 459 -4.91 -21.83 18.34
C HIS A 459 -5.15 -21.72 16.82
N PRO A 460 -6.17 -20.96 16.37
CA PRO A 460 -6.52 -20.84 14.95
C PRO A 460 -5.35 -20.43 14.05
N ILE A 461 -4.51 -19.49 14.51
CA ILE A 461 -3.29 -19.07 13.79
C ILE A 461 -2.33 -20.24 13.54
N HIS A 462 -2.07 -21.09 14.55
CA HIS A 462 -1.17 -22.23 14.38
C HIS A 462 -1.72 -23.22 13.36
N ILE A 463 -3.01 -23.55 13.48
CA ILE A 463 -3.69 -24.49 12.58
C ILE A 463 -3.68 -23.96 11.14
N ALA A 464 -4.03 -22.68 10.95
CA ALA A 464 -4.04 -22.04 9.63
C ALA A 464 -2.64 -21.95 9.03
N GLU A 465 -1.64 -21.53 9.81
CA GLU A 465 -0.25 -21.43 9.34
C GLU A 465 0.31 -22.81 8.94
N ALA A 466 0.13 -23.84 9.76
CA ALA A 466 0.62 -25.17 9.45
C ALA A 466 -0.01 -25.73 8.17
N LYS A 467 -1.33 -25.58 8.01
CA LYS A 467 -2.05 -26.02 6.80
C LYS A 467 -1.59 -25.27 5.56
N VAL A 468 -1.56 -23.94 5.61
CA VAL A 468 -1.23 -23.13 4.43
C VAL A 468 0.23 -23.31 4.00
N ILE A 469 1.17 -23.48 4.94
CA ILE A 469 2.56 -23.82 4.59
C ILE A 469 2.61 -25.20 3.92
N SER A 470 1.92 -26.21 4.46
CA SER A 470 1.86 -27.54 3.84
C SER A 470 1.29 -27.50 2.42
N PHE A 471 0.24 -26.72 2.19
CA PHE A 471 -0.33 -26.53 0.86
C PHE A 471 0.63 -25.79 -0.08
N ALA A 472 1.33 -24.75 0.40
CA ALA A 472 2.29 -24.00 -0.40
C ALA A 472 3.48 -24.88 -0.83
N ILE A 473 4.01 -25.71 0.07
CA ILE A 473 5.08 -26.67 -0.25
C ILE A 473 4.64 -27.63 -1.36
N LYS A 474 3.44 -28.23 -1.23
CA LYS A 474 2.89 -29.12 -2.26
C LYS A 474 2.74 -28.42 -3.62
N ALA A 475 2.29 -27.16 -3.62
CA ALA A 475 2.19 -26.38 -4.85
C ALA A 475 3.57 -26.12 -5.47
N GLY A 476 4.57 -25.76 -4.65
CA GLY A 476 5.96 -25.59 -5.09
C GLY A 476 6.55 -26.86 -5.70
N GLU A 477 6.39 -28.01 -5.05
CA GLU A 477 6.85 -29.31 -5.54
C GLU A 477 6.28 -29.64 -6.93
N VAL A 478 4.97 -29.42 -7.13
CA VAL A 478 4.28 -29.66 -8.39
C VAL A 478 4.85 -28.82 -9.53
N ASP A 479 5.08 -27.53 -9.30
CA ASP A 479 5.63 -26.63 -10.33
C ASP A 479 7.14 -26.85 -10.56
N HIS A 480 7.89 -27.29 -9.54
CA HIS A 480 9.29 -27.68 -9.69
C HIS A 480 9.46 -28.92 -10.58
N LEU A 481 8.62 -29.94 -10.40
CA LEU A 481 8.63 -31.15 -11.24
C LEU A 481 8.41 -30.83 -12.73
N GLN A 482 7.61 -29.82 -13.03
CA GLN A 482 7.40 -29.33 -14.39
C GLN A 482 8.66 -28.67 -14.98
N LYS A 483 9.40 -27.88 -14.18
CA LYS A 483 10.65 -27.23 -14.63
C LYS A 483 11.78 -28.23 -14.88
N THR A 484 11.76 -29.39 -14.22
CA THR A 484 12.77 -30.45 -14.39
C THR A 484 12.46 -31.46 -15.50
N ASN A 485 11.23 -31.49 -16.01
CA ASN A 485 10.86 -32.31 -17.17
C ASN A 485 11.08 -31.50 -18.45
N PRO A 486 12.10 -31.81 -19.27
CA PRO A 486 12.25 -31.16 -20.57
C PRO A 486 11.04 -31.50 -21.44
N VAL A 487 10.48 -30.47 -22.09
CA VAL A 487 9.51 -30.60 -23.18
C VAL A 487 10.05 -31.64 -24.18
N GLU A 488 9.28 -32.70 -24.46
CA GLU A 488 9.61 -33.65 -25.52
C GLU A 488 9.80 -32.89 -26.84
N ILE A 489 11.05 -32.82 -27.30
CA ILE A 489 11.37 -32.30 -28.63
C ILE A 489 10.77 -33.30 -29.64
N PRO A 490 9.92 -32.88 -30.59
CA PRO A 490 9.40 -33.78 -31.60
C PRO A 490 10.55 -34.46 -32.33
N THR A 491 10.51 -35.79 -32.38
CA THR A 491 11.52 -36.71 -32.94
C THR A 491 11.90 -36.44 -34.40
N ASN A 492 11.21 -35.51 -35.07
CA ASN A 492 11.47 -35.09 -36.45
C ASN A 492 12.60 -34.05 -36.59
N TRP A 493 13.08 -33.43 -35.49
CA TRP A 493 14.18 -32.46 -35.54
C TRP A 493 15.59 -33.08 -35.50
N LEU A 494 15.71 -34.32 -35.01
CA LEU A 494 16.99 -35.04 -34.92
C LEU A 494 17.53 -35.52 -36.29
N TRP A 495 16.68 -35.65 -37.30
CA TRP A 495 17.10 -36.03 -38.65
C TRP A 495 17.63 -34.84 -39.48
N PHE A 496 17.26 -33.60 -39.13
CA PHE A 496 17.70 -32.41 -39.87
C PHE A 496 19.08 -31.88 -39.40
N GLN A 497 19.47 -32.10 -38.13
CA GLN A 497 20.78 -31.65 -37.62
C GLN A 497 21.94 -32.66 -37.83
N CYS A 498 21.66 -33.96 -38.03
CA CYS A 498 22.70 -34.92 -38.38
C CYS A 498 23.23 -34.74 -39.82
N GLY A 499 22.43 -34.22 -40.76
CA GLY A 499 22.85 -33.96 -42.14
C GLY A 499 23.74 -32.72 -42.33
N LEU A 500 23.56 -31.69 -41.49
CA LEU A 500 24.32 -30.43 -41.58
C LEU A 500 25.68 -30.49 -40.85
N SER A 501 25.82 -31.37 -39.87
CA SER A 501 27.05 -31.52 -39.07
C SER A 501 28.17 -32.28 -39.81
N PHE A 502 27.84 -33.09 -40.82
CA PHE A 502 28.84 -33.79 -41.66
C PHE A 502 29.43 -32.91 -42.78
N GLY A 503 28.72 -31.87 -43.24
CA GLY A 503 29.21 -30.98 -44.29
C GLY A 503 30.24 -29.94 -43.81
N ILE A 504 30.17 -29.54 -42.53
CA ILE A 504 31.03 -28.48 -41.98
C ILE A 504 32.41 -29.01 -41.55
N LEU A 505 32.53 -30.28 -41.19
CA LEU A 505 33.81 -30.91 -40.82
C LEU A 505 34.75 -31.15 -42.03
N ILE A 506 34.20 -31.32 -43.24
CA ILE A 506 35.01 -31.50 -44.46
C ILE A 506 35.63 -30.19 -44.94
N ILE A 507 34.95 -29.05 -44.72
CA ILE A 507 35.45 -27.72 -45.14
C ILE A 507 36.57 -27.23 -44.19
N PHE A 508 36.49 -27.52 -42.89
CA PHE A 508 37.55 -27.16 -41.93
C PHE A 508 38.82 -28.03 -42.05
N GLY A 509 38.70 -29.29 -42.48
CA GLY A 509 39.85 -30.17 -42.73
C GLY A 509 40.73 -29.72 -43.91
N LEU A 510 40.13 -29.17 -44.98
CA LEU A 510 40.87 -28.71 -46.17
C LEU A 510 41.55 -27.34 -45.97
N LEU A 511 41.04 -26.49 -45.07
CA LEU A 511 41.63 -25.18 -44.76
C LEU A 511 42.82 -25.25 -43.79
N LEU A 512 42.91 -26.30 -42.95
CA LEU A 512 44.04 -26.51 -42.04
C LEU A 512 45.23 -27.23 -42.68
N TRP A 513 45.04 -27.94 -43.80
CA TRP A 513 46.15 -28.59 -44.53
C TRP A 513 46.97 -27.60 -45.39
N ARG A 514 46.39 -26.47 -45.81
CA ARG A 514 47.09 -25.43 -46.61
C ARG A 514 47.99 -24.47 -45.81
N ARG A 515 48.00 -24.53 -44.47
CA ARG A 515 48.76 -23.59 -43.62
C ARG A 515 50.10 -24.12 -43.09
N LYS A 516 50.56 -25.30 -43.53
CA LYS A 516 51.83 -25.92 -43.07
C LYS A 516 52.98 -25.92 -44.11
N TRP A 517 52.89 -25.11 -45.18
CA TRP A 517 53.94 -24.97 -46.20
C TRP A 517 54.41 -23.53 -46.44
N TYR A 518 54.31 -22.65 -45.44
CA TYR A 518 55.08 -21.39 -45.40
C TYR A 518 55.37 -20.99 -43.95
N ARG A 519 56.38 -21.64 -43.38
CA ARG A 519 57.42 -21.05 -42.51
C ARG A 519 58.60 -21.99 -42.45
#